data_AF-A0AAJ1WRK3-F1
#
_entry.id   AF-A0AAJ1WRK3-F1
#
_cell.length_a   1.000
_cell.length_b   1.000
_cell.length_c   1.000
_cell.angle_alpha   90.00
_cell.angle_beta   90.00
_cell.angle_gamma   90.00
#
_symmetry.space_group_name_H-M   'P 1'
#
loop_
_entity.id
_entity.type
_entity.pdbx_description
1 polymer ?
#
loop_
_entity_poly.entity_id
_entity_poly.type
_entity_poly.pdbx_seq_one_letter_code
_entity_poly.pdbx_strand_id
1 'polypeptide(L)'
;MNISVSLKEKIHSTIISFGLTEREKEITVLWIAGYNYKEIALRVGVSNNTVRKHIQNIHSKLGVHSKTNALIKIMSEVYSGTQNPDSFL
;
A
#
# COMPACT_ATOMS: atom_id res chain seq x y z
N MET A 1 -24.75 -0.25 0.35
CA MET A 1 -23.30 -0.02 0.59
C MET A 1 -22.54 -0.64 -0.56
N ASN A 2 -21.85 0.16 -1.39
CA ASN A 2 -21.19 -0.36 -2.61
C ASN A 2 -19.97 -1.19 -2.24
N ILE A 3 -19.87 -2.41 -2.79
CA ILE A 3 -18.75 -3.34 -2.57
C ILE A 3 -17.38 -2.68 -2.83
N SER A 4 -17.31 -1.74 -3.78
CA SER A 4 -16.11 -0.98 -4.12
C SER A 4 -15.59 -0.04 -3.01
N VAL A 5 -16.45 0.42 -2.11
CA VAL A 5 -16.08 1.34 -1.02
C VAL A 5 -15.43 0.57 0.12
N SER A 6 -15.97 -0.60 0.49
CA SER A 6 -15.44 -1.45 1.56
C SER A 6 -13.99 -1.90 1.30
N LEU A 7 -13.64 -2.20 0.05
CA LEU A 7 -12.28 -2.65 -0.28
C LEU A 7 -11.23 -1.54 -0.17
N LYS A 8 -11.58 -0.31 -0.60
CA LYS A 8 -10.66 0.85 -0.51
C LYS A 8 -10.33 1.18 0.94
N GLU A 9 -11.34 1.17 1.81
CA GLU A 9 -11.16 1.40 3.26
C GLU A 9 -10.26 0.33 3.89
N LYS A 10 -10.46 -0.94 3.54
CA LYS A 10 -9.59 -2.02 4.03
C LYS A 10 -8.14 -1.86 3.58
N ILE A 11 -7.90 -1.59 2.29
CA ILE A 11 -6.55 -1.32 1.77
C ILE A 11 -5.91 -0.17 2.54
N HIS A 12 -6.65 0.91 2.78
CA HIS A 12 -6.13 2.06 3.52
C HIS A 12 -5.75 1.69 4.97
N SER A 13 -6.63 0.97 5.69
CA SER A 13 -6.34 0.50 7.05
C SER A 13 -5.13 -0.44 7.14
N THR A 14 -4.97 -1.32 6.14
CA THR A 14 -3.83 -2.23 6.04
C THR A 14 -2.53 -1.48 5.74
N ILE A 15 -2.55 -0.45 4.88
CA ILE A 15 -1.38 0.38 4.61
C ILE A 15 -0.92 1.11 5.89
N ILE A 16 -1.86 1.52 6.75
CA ILE A 16 -1.55 2.18 8.02
C ILE A 16 -0.80 1.26 8.99
N SER A 17 -1.03 -0.06 8.97
CA SER A 17 -0.43 -0.99 9.93
C SER A 17 1.06 -1.29 9.68
N PHE A 18 1.61 -0.97 8.50
CA PHE A 18 3.01 -1.28 8.14
C PHE A 18 4.07 -0.30 8.67
N GLY A 19 3.73 0.63 9.58
CA GLY A 19 4.70 1.60 10.12
C GLY A 19 5.28 2.55 9.06
N LEU A 20 4.55 2.76 7.97
CA LEU A 20 4.87 3.75 6.95
C LEU A 20 4.70 5.17 7.51
N THR A 21 5.58 6.09 7.12
CA THR A 21 5.36 7.53 7.34
C THR A 21 4.17 8.01 6.50
N GLU A 22 3.56 9.14 6.86
CA GLU A 22 2.44 9.72 6.09
C GLU A 22 2.76 9.84 4.59
N ARG A 23 3.98 10.26 4.27
CA ARG A 23 4.44 10.38 2.89
C ARG A 23 4.57 9.04 2.18
N GLU A 24 5.07 8.03 2.88
CA GLU A 24 5.19 6.68 2.32
C GLU A 24 3.81 6.04 2.11
N LYS A 25 2.82 6.32 2.97
CA LYS A 25 1.43 5.86 2.79
C LYS A 25 0.85 6.45 1.51
N GLU A 26 0.96 7.77 1.33
CA GLU A 26 0.48 8.46 0.13
C GLU A 26 1.12 7.90 -1.15
N ILE A 27 2.44 7.73 -1.15
CA ILE A 27 3.18 7.15 -2.28
C ILE A 27 2.75 5.70 -2.53
N THR A 28 2.54 4.90 -1.48
CA THR A 28 2.11 3.49 -1.58
C THR A 28 0.74 3.38 -2.25
N VAL A 29 -0.22 4.22 -1.85
CA VAL A 29 -1.55 4.27 -2.46
C VAL A 29 -1.47 4.57 -3.95
N LEU A 30 -0.74 5.61 -4.35
CA LEU A 30 -0.58 5.96 -5.77
C LEU A 30 0.16 4.88 -6.55
N TRP A 31 1.20 4.30 -5.97
CA TRP A 31 1.99 3.27 -6.63
C TRP A 31 1.18 2.00 -6.92
N ILE A 32 0.36 1.57 -5.96
CA ILE A 32 -0.56 0.43 -6.11
C ILE A 32 -1.68 0.74 -7.09
N ALA A 33 -2.16 1.99 -7.12
CA ALA A 33 -3.14 2.46 -8.09
C ALA A 33 -2.62 2.51 -9.54
N GLY A 34 -1.35 2.18 -9.78
CA GLY A 34 -0.77 2.03 -11.11
C GLY A 34 0.05 3.22 -11.59
N TYR A 35 0.13 4.31 -10.82
CA TYR A 35 0.91 5.47 -11.21
C TYR A 35 2.42 5.14 -11.27
N ASN A 36 3.07 5.67 -12.29
CA ASN A 36 4.52 5.57 -12.44
C ASN A 36 5.24 6.63 -11.58
N TYR A 37 6.56 6.54 -11.44
CA TYR A 37 7.29 7.39 -10.50
C TYR A 37 7.24 8.89 -10.87
N LYS A 38 7.15 9.22 -12.16
CA LYS A 38 7.02 10.61 -12.61
C LYS A 38 5.64 11.17 -12.23
N GLU A 39 4.60 10.38 -12.45
CA GLU A 39 3.22 10.73 -12.09
C GLU A 39 3.02 10.88 -10.59
N ILE A 40 3.65 10.01 -9.81
CA ILE A 40 3.68 10.12 -8.34
C ILE A 40 4.40 11.41 -7.98
N ALA A 41 5.65 11.60 -8.43
CA ALA A 41 6.47 12.78 -8.15
C ALA A 41 5.73 14.10 -8.37
N LEU A 42 5.00 14.23 -9.48
CA LEU A 42 4.14 15.36 -9.80
C LEU A 42 3.01 15.57 -8.78
N ARG A 43 2.30 14.49 -8.41
CA ARG A 43 1.16 14.57 -7.46
C ARG A 43 1.60 14.92 -6.05
N VAL A 44 2.71 14.33 -5.61
CA VAL A 44 3.23 14.57 -4.26
C VAL A 44 4.08 15.83 -4.15
N GLY A 45 4.60 16.37 -5.25
CA GLY A 45 5.44 17.58 -5.23
C GLY A 45 6.89 17.30 -4.81
N VAL A 46 7.48 16.22 -5.32
CA VAL A 46 8.89 15.84 -5.06
C VAL A 46 9.58 15.39 -6.35
N SER A 47 10.89 15.16 -6.31
CA SER A 47 11.61 14.61 -7.46
C SER A 47 11.33 13.12 -7.68
N ASN A 48 11.54 12.63 -8.91
CA ASN A 48 11.47 11.20 -9.22
C ASN A 48 12.47 10.37 -8.38
N ASN A 49 13.67 10.93 -8.11
CA ASN A 49 14.65 10.30 -7.23
C ASN A 49 14.16 10.19 -5.78
N THR A 50 13.44 11.22 -5.30
CA THR A 50 12.80 11.21 -3.97
C THR A 50 11.73 10.11 -3.90
N VAL A 51 10.89 9.96 -4.94
CA VAL A 51 9.91 8.86 -5.02
C VAL A 51 10.62 7.51 -4.99
N ARG A 52 11.71 7.34 -5.75
CA ARG A 52 12.51 6.11 -5.73
C ARG A 52 13.02 5.78 -4.34
N LYS A 53 13.52 6.79 -3.60
CA LYS A 53 13.99 6.63 -2.23
C LYS A 53 12.86 6.22 -1.28
N HIS A 54 11.68 6.84 -1.38
CA HIS A 54 10.52 6.43 -0.61
C HIS A 54 10.12 4.98 -0.91
N ILE A 55 10.10 4.56 -2.18
CA ILE A 55 9.77 3.17 -2.55
C ILE A 55 10.79 2.17 -2.00
N GLN A 56 12.08 2.52 -1.95
CA GLN A 56 13.09 1.69 -1.27
C GLN A 56 12.79 1.54 0.22
N ASN A 57 12.44 2.64 0.90
CA ASN A 57 12.07 2.57 2.31
C ASN A 57 10.78 1.76 2.53
N ILE A 58 9.79 1.92 1.64
CA ILE A 58 8.55 1.12 1.63
C ILE A 58 8.89 -0.36 1.48
N HIS A 59 9.74 -0.73 0.52
CA HIS A 59 10.22 -2.11 0.37
C HIS A 59 10.83 -2.66 1.66
N SER A 60 11.72 -1.89 2.30
CA SER A 60 12.33 -2.30 3.57
C SER A 60 11.30 -2.48 4.69
N LYS A 61 10.33 -1.57 4.81
CA LYS A 61 9.28 -1.65 5.85
C LYS A 61 8.28 -2.77 5.60
N LEU A 62 7.95 -3.04 4.34
CA LEU A 62 7.08 -4.14 3.95
C LEU A 62 7.83 -5.48 3.92
N GLY A 63 9.17 -5.50 3.98
CA GLY A 63 9.95 -6.72 3.85
C GLY A 63 9.80 -7.37 2.47
N VAL A 64 9.71 -6.58 1.41
CA VAL A 64 9.49 -7.03 0.02
C VAL A 64 10.54 -6.43 -0.92
N HIS A 65 10.71 -7.04 -2.09
CA HIS A 65 11.75 -6.64 -3.05
C HIS A 65 11.18 -6.17 -4.41
N SER A 66 9.87 -6.18 -4.59
CA SER A 66 9.24 -5.82 -5.87
C SER A 66 7.84 -5.22 -5.67
N LYS A 67 7.37 -4.50 -6.69
CA LYS A 67 5.98 -4.01 -6.77
C LYS A 67 4.97 -5.14 -6.63
N THR A 68 5.21 -6.24 -7.35
CA THR A 68 4.34 -7.42 -7.30
C THR A 68 4.27 -8.01 -5.91
N ASN A 69 5.41 -8.15 -5.21
CA ASN A 69 5.44 -8.68 -3.85
C ASN A 69 4.77 -7.72 -2.86
N ALA A 70 4.94 -6.41 -3.03
CA ALA A 70 4.23 -5.40 -2.23
C ALA A 70 2.72 -5.51 -2.42
N LEU A 71 2.26 -5.64 -3.67
CA LEU A 71 0.85 -5.85 -4.01
C LEU A 71 0.29 -7.12 -3.38
N ILE A 72 0.99 -8.26 -3.56
CA ILE A 72 0.57 -9.55 -2.99
C ILE A 72 0.46 -9.44 -1.47
N LYS A 73 1.46 -8.86 -0.79
CA LYS A 73 1.45 -8.71 0.66
C LYS A 73 0.30 -7.81 1.16
N ILE A 74 0.07 -6.68 0.51
CA ILE A 74 -1.02 -5.78 0.91
C ILE A 74 -2.37 -6.45 0.67
N MET A 75 -2.54 -7.12 -0.47
CA MET A 75 -3.78 -7.84 -0.77
C MET A 75 -3.98 -9.03 0.17
N SER A 76 -2.93 -9.78 0.50
CA SER A 76 -3.04 -10.89 1.46
C SER A 76 -3.50 -10.39 2.81
N GLU A 77 -2.95 -9.29 3.33
CA GLU A 77 -3.41 -8.73 4.62
C GLU A 77 -4.87 -8.22 4.54
N VAL A 78 -5.28 -7.61 3.43
CA VAL A 78 -6.66 -7.17 3.19
C VAL A 78 -7.65 -8.34 3.20
N TYR A 79 -7.24 -9.51 2.69
CA TYR A 79 -8.04 -10.73 2.69
C TYR A 79 -7.86 -11.58 3.96
N SER A 80 -6.72 -11.56 4.63
CA SER A 80 -6.48 -12.31 5.88
C SER A 80 -7.30 -11.76 7.04
N GLY A 81 -7.61 -10.46 7.04
CA GLY A 81 -8.63 -9.88 7.92
C GLY A 81 -10.08 -10.37 7.65
N THR A 82 -10.28 -11.33 6.74
CA THR A 82 -11.58 -11.98 6.47
C THR A 82 -11.68 -13.44 6.93
N GLN A 83 -10.59 -14.02 7.45
CA GLN A 83 -10.64 -15.31 8.13
C GLN A 83 -10.33 -15.10 9.61
N ASN A 84 -11.37 -14.70 10.37
CA ASN A 84 -11.38 -14.99 11.79
C ASN A 84 -11.84 -16.45 11.96
N PRO A 85 -10.96 -17.38 12.36
CA PRO A 85 -11.34 -18.78 12.61
C PRO A 85 -12.37 -18.93 13.74
N ASP A 86 -12.59 -17.90 14.57
CA ASP A 86 -13.60 -17.89 15.64
C ASP A 86 -15.04 -17.70 15.13
N SER A 87 -15.28 -17.73 13.81
CA SER A 87 -16.63 -17.67 13.23
C SER A 87 -17.28 -19.05 13.02
N PHE A 88 -16.64 -20.13 13.47
CA PHE A 88 -17.16 -21.50 13.38
C PHE A 88 -17.20 -22.25 14.73
N LEU A 89 -17.18 -21.54 15.86
CA LEU A 89 -17.50 -22.13 17.17
C LEU A 89 -18.69 -21.40 17.81
#